data_AF-A0A329QBN7-F1
#
_entry.id   AF-A0A329QBN7-F1
#
_cell.length_a   1.000
_cell.length_b   1.000
_cell.length_c   1.000
_cell.angle_alpha   90.00
_cell.angle_beta   90.00
_cell.angle_gamma   90.00
#
_symmetry.space_group_name_H-M   'P 1'
#
loop_
_entity.id
_entity.type
_entity.pdbx_description
1 polymer ?
#
loop_
_entity_poly.entity_id
_entity_poly.type
_entity_poly.pdbx_seq_one_letter_code
_entity_poly.pdbx_strand_id
1 'polypeptide(L)' 'MIPTLTRINELSRKANAAGLTEMEKAEQIRLRQEYLQTFRGSINDILLNVTIYDPNGDDVTPDKLKQEQAEQNNN' A
#
# COMPACT_ATOMS: atom_id res chain seq x y z
N MET A 1 -13.15 6.04 -1.04
CA MET A 1 -13.15 4.65 -0.53
C MET A 1 -12.70 3.75 -1.66
N ILE A 2 -11.67 2.93 -1.46
CA ILE A 2 -11.14 2.07 -2.54
C ILE A 2 -11.96 0.77 -2.55
N PRO A 3 -12.81 0.52 -3.57
CA PRO A 3 -13.73 -0.62 -3.59
C PRO A 3 -12.99 -1.98 -3.61
N THR A 4 -11.78 -2.02 -4.17
CA THR A 4 -10.95 -3.24 -4.22
C THR A 4 -10.50 -3.70 -2.83
N LEU A 5 -10.32 -2.79 -1.87
CA LEU A 5 -9.89 -3.12 -0.50
C LEU A 5 -10.94 -3.91 0.27
N THR A 6 -12.22 -3.53 0.15
CA THR A 6 -13.34 -4.24 0.81
C THR A 6 -13.40 -5.69 0.36
N ARG A 7 -13.28 -5.92 -0.96
CA ARG A 7 -13.30 -7.26 -1.54
C ARG A 7 -12.07 -8.09 -1.16
N ILE A 8 -10.88 -7.49 -1.12
CA ILE A 8 -9.66 -8.15 -0.64
C ILE A 8 -9.83 -8.61 0.82
N ASN A 9 -10.45 -7.79 1.67
CA ASN A 9 -10.69 -8.14 3.08
C ASN A 9 -11.70 -9.27 3.24
N GLU A 10 -12.76 -9.30 2.43
CA GLU A 10 -13.69 -10.43 2.37
C GLU A 10 -12.99 -11.74 1.98
N LEU A 11 -12.21 -11.71 0.88
CA LEU A 11 -11.47 -12.88 0.42
C LEU A 11 -10.44 -13.34 1.47
N SER A 12 -9.76 -12.42 2.14
CA SER A 12 -8.78 -12.74 3.19
C SER A 12 -9.44 -13.35 4.43
N ARG A 13 -10.62 -12.87 4.83
CA ARG A 13 -11.41 -13.49 5.92
C ARG A 13 -11.86 -14.90 5.53
N LYS A 14 -12.30 -15.09 4.29
CA LYS A 14 -12.70 -16.40 3.77
C LYS A 14 -11.52 -17.38 3.71
N ALA A 15 -10.34 -16.91 3.30
CA ALA A 15 -9.10 -17.67 3.29
C ALA A 15 -8.74 -18.24 4.67
N ASN A 16 -8.87 -17.40 5.71
CA ASN A 16 -8.58 -17.78 7.09
C ASN A 16 -9.63 -18.73 7.69
N ALA A 17 -10.88 -18.64 7.27
CA ALA A 17 -11.97 -19.45 7.84
C ALA A 17 -12.10 -20.83 7.19
N ALA A 18 -12.09 -20.90 5.85
CA ALA A 18 -12.43 -22.12 5.11
C ALA A 18 -11.46 -22.44 3.96
N GLY A 19 -10.45 -21.59 3.73
CA GLY A 19 -9.58 -21.66 2.55
C GLY A 19 -10.19 -20.98 1.32
N LEU A 20 -9.33 -20.68 0.34
CA LEU A 20 -9.72 -20.08 -0.94
C LEU A 20 -9.72 -21.14 -2.04
N THR A 21 -10.74 -21.09 -2.89
CA THR A 21 -10.75 -21.82 -4.15
C THR A 21 -9.72 -21.22 -5.13
N GLU A 22 -9.28 -21.99 -6.13
CA GLU A 22 -8.33 -21.53 -7.17
C GLU A 22 -8.83 -20.26 -7.88
N MET A 23 -10.14 -20.18 -8.17
CA MET A 23 -10.76 -18.99 -8.77
C MET A 23 -10.67 -17.76 -7.88
N GLU A 24 -10.91 -17.92 -6.58
CA GLU A 24 -10.84 -16.82 -5.61
C GLU A 24 -9.41 -16.38 -5.33
N LYS A 25 -8.44 -17.29 -5.38
CA LYS A 25 -7.00 -16.92 -5.34
C LYS A 25 -6.63 -16.06 -6.55
N ALA A 26 -7.06 -16.43 -7.75
CA ALA A 26 -6.83 -15.63 -8.95
C ALA A 26 -7.49 -14.24 -8.84
N GLU A 27 -8.73 -14.17 -8.33
CA GLU A 27 -9.42 -12.91 -8.05
C GLU A 27 -8.65 -12.05 -7.04
N GLN A 28 -8.18 -12.65 -5.93
CA GLN A 28 -7.41 -11.97 -4.91
C GLN A 28 -6.09 -11.39 -5.45
N ILE A 29 -5.37 -12.15 -6.28
CA ILE A 29 -4.13 -11.70 -6.92
C ILE A 29 -4.40 -10.50 -7.82
N ARG A 30 -5.43 -10.58 -8.67
CA ARG A 30 -5.82 -9.48 -9.57
C ARG A 30 -6.18 -8.21 -8.79
N LEU A 31 -7.01 -8.36 -7.75
CA LEU A 31 -7.43 -7.23 -6.91
C LEU A 31 -6.25 -6.61 -6.14
N ARG A 32 -5.30 -7.42 -5.67
CA ARG A 32 -4.08 -6.91 -5.04
C ARG A 32 -3.19 -6.14 -6.01
N GLN A 33 -3.07 -6.59 -7.25
CA GLN A 33 -2.33 -5.85 -8.27
C GLN A 33 -2.97 -4.51 -8.59
N GLU A 34 -4.29 -4.49 -8.78
CA GLU A 34 -5.06 -3.27 -9.02
C GLU A 34 -4.94 -2.30 -7.83
N TYR A 35 -5.11 -2.80 -6.61
CA TYR A 35 -4.90 -2.03 -5.39
C TYR A 35 -3.49 -1.44 -5.32
N LEU A 36 -2.44 -2.24 -5.56
CA LEU A 36 -1.06 -1.74 -5.55
C LEU A 36 -0.81 -0.69 -6.62
N GLN A 37 -1.43 -0.80 -7.79
CA GLN A 37 -1.26 0.15 -8.87
C GLN A 37 -1.92 1.50 -8.53
N THR A 38 -3.15 1.48 -8.03
CA THR A 38 -3.84 2.68 -7.53
C THR A 38 -3.12 3.27 -6.32
N PHE A 39 -2.69 2.41 -5.40
CA PHE A 39 -2.00 2.80 -4.18
C PHE A 39 -0.65 3.44 -4.46
N ARG A 40 0.16 2.90 -5.39
CA ARG A 40 1.45 3.50 -5.81
C ARG A 40 1.30 4.92 -6.32
N GLY A 41 0.22 5.21 -7.05
CA GLY A 41 -0.08 6.57 -7.51
C GLY A 41 -0.30 7.53 -6.35
N SER A 42 -1.10 7.12 -5.36
CA SER A 42 -1.35 7.94 -4.16
C SER A 42 -0.20 7.91 -3.14
N ILE A 43 0.67 6.90 -3.19
CA ILE A 43 1.76 6.72 -2.23
C ILE A 43 2.82 7.79 -2.40
N ASN A 44 3.11 8.22 -3.62
CA ASN A 44 4.14 9.25 -3.84
C ASN A 44 3.75 10.56 -3.15
N ASP A 45 2.48 10.97 -3.30
CA ASP A 45 1.95 12.16 -2.64
C ASP A 45 1.94 12.02 -1.11
N ILE A 46 1.62 10.83 -0.62
CA ILE A 46 1.64 10.54 0.83
C ILE A 46 3.09 10.57 1.34
N LEU A 47 4.02 9.85 0.72
CA LEU A 47 5.43 9.74 1.12
C LEU A 47 6.17 11.08 1.11
N LEU A 48 5.77 12.02 0.25
CA LEU A 48 6.28 13.39 0.29
C LEU A 48 5.87 14.16 1.56
N ASN A 49 4.86 13.68 2.29
CA ASN A 49 4.31 14.34 3.48
C ASN A 49 4.44 13.52 4.77
N VAL A 50 5.01 12.31 4.75
CA VAL A 50 5.16 11.47 5.95
C VAL A 50 6.60 11.04 6.20
N THR A 51 6.99 11.02 7.46
CA THR A 51 8.24 10.44 7.96
C THR A 51 7.97 8.99 8.39
N ILE A 52 8.79 8.04 7.92
CA ILE A 52 8.65 6.62 8.23
C ILE A 52 9.52 6.28 9.42
N TYR A 53 8.90 5.79 10.50
CA TYR A 53 9.59 5.28 11.67
C TYR A 53 9.50 3.75 11.73
N ASP A 54 10.63 3.13 12.04
CA ASP A 54 10.78 1.71 12.38
C ASP A 54 10.07 1.39 13.72
N PRO A 55 9.68 0.13 14.00
CA PRO A 55 9.06 -0.27 15.27
C PRO A 55 9.86 0.05 16.56
N ASN A 56 11.17 0.21 16.45
CA ASN A 56 12.15 0.63 17.45
C ASN A 56 12.25 2.17 17.56
N GLY A 57 11.59 2.91 16.68
CA GLY A 57 11.52 4.38 16.70
C GLY A 57 12.57 5.09 15.85
N ASP A 58 13.38 4.35 15.10
CA ASP A 58 14.38 4.96 14.20
C ASP A 58 13.71 5.52 12.93
N ASP A 59 14.09 6.74 12.54
CA ASP A 59 13.67 7.32 11.27
C ASP A 59 14.36 6.57 10.12
N VAL A 60 13.58 5.73 9.44
CA VAL A 60 14.01 4.96 8.27
C VAL A 60 13.51 5.58 6.97
N THR A 61 13.13 6.87 6.99
CA THR A 61 12.74 7.59 5.79
C THR A 61 13.90 7.57 4.77
N PRO A 62 13.71 6.96 3.59
CA PRO A 62 14.74 6.85 2.57
C PRO A 62 15.35 8.21 2.19
N ASP A 63 16.67 8.28 2.02
CA ASP A 63 17.38 9.52 1.67
C ASP A 63 16.88 10.18 0.39
N LYS A 64 16.44 9.37 -0.59
CA LYS A 64 15.83 9.85 -1.84
C LYS A 64 14.55 10.65 -1.59
N LEU A 65 13.72 10.22 -0.65
CA LEU A 65 12.50 10.95 -0.28
C LEU A 65 12.83 12.26 0.43
N LYS A 66 13.85 12.27 1.30
CA LYS A 66 14.31 13.51 1.95
C LYS A 66 14.78 14.55 0.93
N GLN A 67 15.45 14.10 -0.14
CA GLN A 67 15.87 14.96 -1.24
C GLN A 67 14.66 15.51 -2.01
N GLU A 68 13.72 14.66 -2.42
CA GLU A 68 12.51 15.07 -3.14
C GLU A 68 11.63 16.06 -2.32
N GLN A 69 11.53 15.85 -1.01
CA GLN A 69 10.84 16.78 -0.09
C GLN A 69 11.54 18.15 0.02
N ALA A 70 12.88 18.17 0.01
CA ALA A 70 13.66 19.40 0.07
C ALA A 70 13.59 20.19 -1.25
N GLU A 71 13.53 19.50 -2.39
CA GLU A 71 13.36 20.13 -3.71
C GLU A 71 11.99 20.79 -3.86
N GLN A 72 10.91 20.16 -3.37
CA GLN A 72 9.56 20.73 -3.40
C GLN A 72 9.38 21.97 -2.49
N ASN A 73 10.07 22.05 -1.35
CA ASN A 73 9.97 23.19 -0.42
C ASN A 73 10.75 24.44 -0.85
N ASN A 74 11.64 24.33 -1.85
CA ASN A 74 12.47 25.44 -2.34
C ASN A 74 11.92 26.11 -3.62
N ASN A 75 10.70 25.77 -4.04
CA ASN A 75 10.02 26.29 -5.23
C ASN A 75 8.69 26.96 -4.86
#